data_AF-A0A4Y3FVK3-F1
#
_entry.id   AF-A0A4Y3FVK3-F1
#
_cell.length_a   1.000
_cell.length_b   1.000
_cell.length_c   1.000
_cell.angle_alpha   90.00
_cell.angle_beta   90.00
_cell.angle_gamma   90.00
#
_symmetry.space_group_name_H-M   'P 1'
#
loop_
_entity.id
_entity.type
_entity.pdbx_description
1 polymer ?
#
loop_
_entity_poly.entity_id
_entity_poly.type
_entity_poly.pdbx_seq_one_letter_code
_entity_poly.pdbx_strand_id
1 'polypeptide(L)'
;MPLPLTLLIYIMAGTVVGLLAIWTGIPAAPLAGALVGTAAVSMSGRLDTASWPAGTKTALEIGIGTVIGASLTREVLQQLATLWRPAVLITVTLVVTGLVVGLWSSRLFGIDPLVLLLGAAPGGISGMSLVGSNFGVGSAVAALHAVRLITVLLVLPVVVKLLLPRGLDPS
;
A
#
# COMPACT_ATOMS: atom_id res chain seq x y z
N MET A 1 -20.23 13.00 -15.45
CA MET A 1 -19.48 13.15 -16.73
C MET A 1 -19.51 11.83 -17.50
N PRO A 2 -19.23 11.74 -18.82
CA PRO A 2 -19.14 10.43 -19.45
C PRO A 2 -18.06 9.59 -18.76
N LEU A 3 -18.43 8.38 -18.31
CA LEU A 3 -17.55 7.39 -17.65
C LEU A 3 -16.09 7.36 -18.17
N PRO A 4 -15.83 7.35 -19.50
CA PRO A 4 -14.46 7.28 -20.02
C PRO A 4 -13.62 8.53 -19.74
N LEU A 5 -14.22 9.73 -19.71
CA LEU A 5 -13.49 10.97 -19.44
C LEU A 5 -13.03 11.02 -17.99
N THR A 6 -13.89 10.60 -17.06
CA THR A 6 -13.52 10.51 -15.64
C THR A 6 -12.33 9.57 -15.47
N LEU A 7 -12.39 8.36 -16.02
CA LEU A 7 -11.28 7.39 -15.95
C LEU A 7 -9.98 7.97 -16.51
N LEU A 8 -10.03 8.65 -17.66
CA LEU A 8 -8.87 9.29 -18.28
C LEU A 8 -8.25 10.34 -17.36
N ILE A 9 -9.06 11.16 -16.68
CA ILE A 9 -8.56 12.17 -15.73
C ILE A 9 -7.84 11.50 -14.56
N TYR A 10 -8.40 10.42 -13.99
CA TYR A 10 -7.74 9.67 -12.91
C TYR A 10 -6.41 9.07 -13.38
N ILE A 11 -6.37 8.46 -14.57
CA ILE A 11 -5.13 7.90 -15.14
C ILE A 11 -4.09 9.01 -15.36
N MET A 12 -4.50 10.14 -15.93
CA MET A 12 -3.61 11.28 -16.17
C MET A 12 -3.06 11.84 -14.86
N ALA A 13 -3.91 12.07 -13.86
CA ALA A 13 -3.47 12.57 -12.56
C ALA A 13 -2.50 11.61 -11.87
N GLY A 14 -2.83 10.30 -11.87
CA GLY A 14 -1.95 9.28 -11.31
C GLY A 14 -0.60 9.21 -12.05
N THR A 15 -0.61 9.26 -13.37
CA THR A 15 0.59 9.20 -14.20
C THR A 15 1.47 10.44 -14.01
N VAL A 16 0.89 11.63 -14.07
CA VAL A 16 1.63 12.90 -13.93
C VAL A 16 2.28 12.97 -12.56
N VAL A 17 1.52 12.77 -11.47
CA VAL A 17 2.07 12.87 -10.11
C VAL A 17 3.03 11.72 -9.82
N GLY A 18 2.75 10.50 -10.32
CA GLY A 18 3.66 9.36 -10.22
C GLY A 18 5.00 9.59 -10.91
N LEU A 19 4.99 10.12 -12.15
CA LEU A 19 6.22 10.44 -12.88
C LEU A 19 7.01 11.57 -12.22
N LEU A 20 6.32 12.62 -11.76
CA LEU A 20 6.96 13.71 -11.00
C LEU A 20 7.62 13.18 -9.70
N ALA A 21 6.98 12.21 -9.05
CA ALA A 21 7.52 11.63 -7.83
C ALA A 21 8.84 10.88 -8.06
N ILE A 22 9.14 10.38 -9.25
CA ILE A 22 10.43 9.71 -9.56
C ILE A 22 11.62 10.62 -9.21
N TRP A 23 11.48 11.92 -9.41
CA TRP A 23 12.55 12.89 -9.19
C TRP A 23 12.85 13.15 -7.71
N THR A 24 12.02 12.63 -6.80
CA THR A 24 12.22 12.76 -5.36
C THR A 24 13.28 11.81 -4.79
N GLY A 25 13.65 10.75 -5.54
CA GLY A 25 14.59 9.73 -5.07
C GLY A 25 14.02 8.81 -3.97
N ILE A 26 12.72 8.90 -3.67
CA ILE A 26 12.06 8.09 -2.65
C ILE A 26 11.76 6.68 -3.20
N PRO A 27 12.06 5.60 -2.45
CA PRO A 27 11.68 4.25 -2.84
C PRO A 27 10.17 4.13 -3.11
N ALA A 28 9.79 3.47 -4.21
CA ALA A 28 8.40 3.34 -4.66
C ALA A 28 7.64 4.68 -4.83
N ALA A 29 8.36 5.78 -5.06
CA ALA A 29 7.80 7.10 -5.34
C ALA A 29 6.69 7.12 -6.42
N PRO A 30 6.79 6.39 -7.55
CA PRO A 30 5.73 6.39 -8.56
C PRO A 30 4.38 5.93 -8.01
N LEU A 31 4.39 4.92 -7.14
CA LEU A 31 3.18 4.37 -6.55
C LEU A 31 2.57 5.34 -5.54
N ALA A 32 3.40 5.95 -4.68
CA ALA A 32 2.95 6.99 -3.76
C ALA A 32 2.37 8.20 -4.51
N GLY A 33 3.08 8.69 -5.53
CA GLY A 33 2.65 9.81 -6.35
C GLY A 33 1.33 9.52 -7.08
N ALA A 34 1.18 8.33 -7.65
CA ALA A 34 -0.07 7.94 -8.30
C ALA A 34 -1.25 7.88 -7.33
N LEU A 35 -1.06 7.36 -6.12
CA LEU A 35 -2.08 7.36 -5.06
C LEU A 35 -2.45 8.78 -4.63
N VAL A 36 -1.47 9.64 -4.39
CA VAL A 36 -1.71 11.03 -3.99
C VAL A 36 -2.44 11.80 -5.09
N GLY A 37 -2.00 11.66 -6.36
CA GLY A 37 -2.63 12.32 -7.50
C GLY A 37 -4.08 11.89 -7.71
N THR A 38 -4.34 10.59 -7.68
CA THR A 38 -5.71 10.06 -7.82
C THR A 38 -6.59 10.37 -6.62
N ALA A 39 -6.05 10.33 -5.40
CA ALA A 39 -6.77 10.71 -4.19
C ALA A 39 -7.13 12.21 -4.19
N ALA A 40 -6.22 13.09 -4.60
CA ALA A 40 -6.49 14.53 -4.69
C ALA A 40 -7.63 14.83 -5.66
N VAL A 41 -7.64 14.14 -6.81
CA VAL A 41 -8.74 14.23 -7.78
C VAL A 41 -10.05 13.71 -7.19
N SER A 42 -10.03 12.55 -6.55
CA SER A 42 -11.21 11.95 -5.92
C SER A 42 -11.80 12.83 -4.82
N MET A 43 -10.95 13.36 -3.94
CA MET A 43 -11.34 14.21 -2.82
C MET A 43 -11.80 15.60 -3.24
N SER A 44 -11.53 16.03 -4.48
CA SER A 44 -12.02 17.31 -4.99
C SER A 44 -13.55 17.39 -5.04
N GLY A 45 -14.25 16.26 -5.02
CA GLY A 45 -15.71 16.17 -5.09
C GLY A 45 -16.30 16.61 -6.44
N ARG A 46 -15.45 16.96 -7.42
CA ARG A 46 -15.85 17.48 -8.73
C ARG A 46 -16.10 16.38 -9.76
N LEU A 47 -15.65 15.15 -9.48
CA LEU A 47 -15.75 14.01 -10.38
C LEU A 47 -16.40 12.84 -9.66
N ASP A 48 -17.20 12.09 -10.42
CA ASP A 48 -17.76 10.82 -9.97
C ASP A 48 -16.63 9.81 -9.68
N THR A 49 -16.91 8.80 -8.85
CA THR A 49 -15.96 7.72 -8.63
C THR A 49 -15.67 7.00 -9.94
N ALA A 50 -14.39 6.89 -10.31
CA ALA A 50 -14.02 6.18 -11.53
C ALA A 50 -14.35 4.69 -11.41
N SER A 51 -15.24 4.20 -12.26
CA SER A 51 -15.51 2.77 -12.41
C SER A 51 -14.49 2.16 -13.37
N TRP A 52 -13.66 1.27 -12.86
CA TRP A 52 -12.75 0.49 -13.69
C TRP A 52 -13.48 -0.68 -14.36
N PRO A 53 -13.09 -1.08 -15.58
CA PRO A 53 -13.60 -2.30 -16.20
C PRO A 53 -13.40 -3.52 -15.27
N ALA A 54 -14.37 -4.44 -15.31
CA ALA A 54 -14.26 -5.68 -14.56
C ALA A 54 -12.97 -6.43 -14.94
N GLY A 55 -12.26 -6.95 -13.93
CA GLY A 55 -11.00 -7.68 -14.13
C GLY A 55 -9.74 -6.80 -14.23
N THR A 56 -9.82 -5.47 -14.31
CA THR A 56 -8.60 -4.63 -14.34
C THR A 56 -7.74 -4.83 -13.10
N LYS A 57 -8.35 -4.82 -11.91
CA LYS A 57 -7.65 -5.06 -10.64
C LYS A 57 -6.96 -6.42 -10.62
N THR A 58 -7.67 -7.47 -11.06
CA THR A 58 -7.15 -8.83 -11.16
C THR A 58 -5.97 -8.92 -12.13
N ALA A 59 -6.05 -8.29 -13.30
CA ALA A 59 -4.96 -8.28 -14.27
C ALA A 59 -3.71 -7.57 -13.73
N LEU A 60 -3.87 -6.44 -13.03
CA LEU A 60 -2.78 -5.74 -12.38
C LEU A 60 -2.16 -6.56 -11.25
N GLU A 61 -2.96 -7.26 -10.45
CA GLU A 61 -2.46 -8.14 -9.38
C GLU A 61 -1.69 -9.34 -9.92
N ILE A 62 -2.18 -9.97 -10.99
CA ILE A 62 -1.45 -11.03 -11.68
C ILE A 62 -0.12 -10.48 -12.21
N GLY A 63 -0.11 -9.29 -12.80
CA GLY A 63 1.10 -8.64 -13.28
C GLY A 63 2.11 -8.38 -12.15
N ILE A 64 1.67 -7.77 -11.05
CA ILE A 64 2.51 -7.52 -9.86
C ILE A 64 3.04 -8.84 -9.30
N GLY A 65 2.17 -9.85 -9.14
CA GLY A 65 2.54 -11.17 -8.65
C GLY A 65 3.54 -11.89 -9.57
N THR A 66 3.40 -11.73 -10.89
CA THR A 66 4.34 -12.29 -11.87
C THR A 66 5.70 -11.61 -11.78
N VAL A 67 5.74 -10.28 -11.65
CA VAL A 67 7.01 -9.53 -11.49
C VAL A 67 7.71 -9.91 -10.19
N ILE A 68 6.97 -9.97 -9.08
CA ILE A 68 7.51 -10.40 -7.78
C ILE A 68 7.94 -11.88 -7.82
N GLY A 69 7.14 -12.75 -8.44
CA GLY A 69 7.45 -14.16 -8.55
C GLY A 69 8.68 -14.44 -9.42
N ALA A 70 8.83 -13.71 -10.52
CA ALA A 70 9.98 -13.82 -11.41
C ALA A 70 11.30 -13.39 -10.76
N SER A 71 11.26 -12.57 -9.70
CA SER A 71 12.47 -12.19 -8.94
C SER A 71 12.86 -13.22 -7.87
N LEU A 72 12.04 -14.26 -7.62
CA LEU A 72 12.37 -15.37 -6.72
C LEU A 72 13.30 -16.37 -7.38
N THR A 73 14.58 -16.01 -7.49
CA THR A 73 15.62 -16.88 -8.04
C THR A 73 16.07 -17.96 -7.05
N ARG A 74 16.88 -18.91 -7.52
CA ARG A 74 17.46 -19.95 -6.67
C ARG A 74 18.33 -19.35 -5.54
N GLU A 75 19.02 -18.26 -5.82
CA GLU A 75 19.85 -17.53 -4.86
C GLU A 75 18.99 -16.94 -3.75
N VAL A 76 17.85 -16.33 -4.09
CA VAL A 76 16.89 -15.79 -3.11
C VAL A 76 16.33 -16.91 -2.24
N LEU A 77 16.03 -18.09 -2.81
CA LEU A 77 15.56 -19.24 -2.03
C LEU A 77 16.62 -19.76 -1.04
N GLN A 78 17.89 -19.76 -1.43
CA GLN A 78 18.99 -20.12 -0.51
C GLN A 78 19.15 -19.10 0.61
N GLN A 79 19.03 -17.81 0.30
CA GLN A 79 19.01 -16.75 1.32
C GLN A 79 17.79 -16.88 2.23
N LEU A 80 16.63 -17.27 1.71
CA LEU A 80 15.44 -17.49 2.52
C LEU A 80 15.64 -18.63 3.53
N ALA A 81 16.42 -19.65 3.19
CA ALA A 81 16.77 -20.73 4.12
C ALA A 81 17.65 -20.26 5.30
N THR A 82 18.33 -19.12 5.20
CA THR A 82 19.01 -18.49 6.33
C THR A 82 18.15 -17.43 7.01
N LEU A 83 17.26 -16.77 6.27
CA LEU A 83 16.39 -15.68 6.74
C LEU A 83 15.01 -16.12 7.25
N TRP A 84 14.65 -17.41 7.21
CA TRP A 84 13.31 -17.85 7.62
C TRP A 84 12.99 -17.54 9.08
N ARG A 85 13.97 -17.66 9.99
CA ARG A 85 13.79 -17.34 11.42
C ARG A 85 13.43 -15.86 11.63
N PRO A 86 14.22 -14.88 11.14
CA PRO A 86 13.84 -13.48 11.26
C PRO A 86 12.55 -13.17 10.47
N ALA A 87 12.31 -13.79 9.32
CA ALA A 87 11.08 -13.58 8.56
C ALA A 87 9.81 -13.97 9.35
N VAL A 88 9.83 -15.13 10.02
CA VAL A 88 8.73 -15.58 10.89
C VAL A 88 8.57 -14.62 12.07
N LEU A 89 9.67 -14.24 12.74
CA LEU A 89 9.63 -13.31 13.86
C LEU A 89 9.02 -11.96 13.46
N ILE A 90 9.45 -11.38 12.33
CA ILE A 90 8.92 -10.12 11.80
C ILE A 90 7.43 -10.26 11.50
N THR A 91 7.04 -11.35 10.83
CA THR A 91 5.63 -11.58 10.45
C THR A 91 4.73 -11.69 11.68
N VAL A 92 5.11 -12.53 12.64
CA VAL A 92 4.34 -12.69 13.90
C VAL A 92 4.27 -11.38 14.66
N THR A 93 5.39 -10.65 14.76
CA THR A 93 5.42 -9.35 15.46
C THR A 93 4.52 -8.32 14.78
N LEU A 94 4.53 -8.25 13.45
CA LEU A 94 3.66 -7.34 12.70
C LEU A 94 2.18 -7.70 12.86
N VAL A 95 1.84 -8.99 12.85
CA VAL A 95 0.45 -9.44 13.06
C VAL A 95 -0.01 -9.09 14.48
N VAL A 96 0.76 -9.45 15.50
CA VAL A 96 0.42 -9.16 16.90
C VAL A 96 0.31 -7.66 17.13
N THR A 97 1.27 -6.88 16.64
CA THR A 97 1.24 -5.41 16.79
C THR A 97 0.04 -4.82 16.05
N GLY A 98 -0.28 -5.30 14.84
CA GLY A 98 -1.46 -4.87 14.10
C GLY A 98 -2.76 -5.15 14.85
N LEU A 99 -2.90 -6.33 15.47
CA LEU A 99 -4.04 -6.67 16.31
C LEU A 99 -4.14 -5.74 17.53
N VAL A 100 -3.03 -5.55 18.24
CA VAL A 100 -2.98 -4.69 19.44
C VAL A 100 -3.33 -3.25 19.08
N VAL A 101 -2.68 -2.67 18.06
CA VAL A 101 -2.92 -1.30 17.60
C VAL A 101 -4.34 -1.13 17.08
N GLY A 102 -4.86 -2.09 16.33
CA GLY A 102 -6.23 -2.06 15.81
C GLY A 102 -7.27 -2.04 16.92
N LEU A 103 -7.19 -2.97 17.88
CA LEU A 103 -8.10 -3.02 19.03
C LEU A 103 -7.97 -1.80 19.94
N TRP A 104 -6.73 -1.35 20.19
CA TRP A 104 -6.48 -0.18 21.03
C TRP A 104 -7.02 1.10 20.39
N SER A 105 -6.77 1.29 19.10
CA SER A 105 -7.31 2.42 18.32
C SER A 105 -8.84 2.40 18.29
N SER A 106 -9.45 1.21 18.23
CA SER A 106 -10.92 1.09 18.24
C SER A 106 -11.51 1.58 19.55
N ARG A 107 -10.86 1.24 20.68
CA ARG A 107 -11.26 1.77 21.99
C ARG A 107 -11.00 3.26 22.14
N LEU A 108 -9.91 3.76 21.56
CA LEU A 108 -9.52 5.16 21.68
C LEU A 108 -10.40 6.09 20.84
N PHE A 109 -10.75 5.68 19.63
CA PHE A 109 -11.48 6.53 18.66
C PHE A 109 -12.96 6.15 18.50
N GLY A 110 -13.43 5.06 19.12
CA GLY A 110 -14.82 4.61 19.03
C GLY A 110 -15.22 4.10 17.63
N ILE A 111 -14.26 3.74 16.79
CA ILE A 111 -14.49 3.21 15.44
C ILE A 111 -14.64 1.69 15.51
N ASP A 112 -15.46 1.14 14.61
CA ASP A 112 -15.68 -0.31 14.47
C ASP A 112 -14.36 -1.11 14.53
N PRO A 113 -14.23 -2.07 15.46
CA PRO A 113 -13.06 -2.93 15.58
C PRO A 113 -12.68 -3.60 14.27
N LEU A 114 -13.64 -3.99 13.43
CA LEU A 114 -13.36 -4.65 12.16
C LEU A 114 -12.60 -3.75 11.19
N VAL A 115 -12.99 -2.47 11.09
CA VAL A 115 -12.31 -1.47 10.25
C VAL A 115 -10.86 -1.32 10.69
N LEU A 116 -10.63 -1.17 12.00
CA LEU A 116 -9.31 -0.88 12.54
C LEU A 116 -8.41 -2.10 12.64
N LEU A 117 -8.96 -3.30 12.88
CA LEU A 117 -8.23 -4.56 12.81
C LEU A 117 -7.73 -4.81 11.38
N LEU A 118 -8.63 -4.73 10.39
CA LEU A 118 -8.25 -4.92 8.98
C LEU A 118 -7.34 -3.78 8.47
N GLY A 119 -7.55 -2.55 8.93
CA GLY A 119 -6.72 -1.39 8.61
C GLY A 119 -5.31 -1.46 9.18
N ALA A 120 -5.17 -1.92 10.42
CA ALA A 120 -3.88 -2.05 11.11
C ALA A 120 -3.11 -3.32 10.71
N ALA A 121 -3.82 -4.38 10.29
CA ALA A 121 -3.19 -5.65 9.91
C ALA A 121 -2.19 -5.46 8.74
N PRO A 122 -1.00 -6.10 8.83
CA PRO A 122 -0.06 -6.10 7.72
C PRO A 122 -0.68 -6.82 6.51
N GLY A 123 -0.46 -6.29 5.31
CA GLY A 123 -1.01 -6.86 4.07
C GLY A 123 -1.18 -5.82 2.98
N GLY A 124 -1.60 -6.27 1.79
CA GLY A 124 -1.87 -5.39 0.65
C GLY A 124 -3.24 -4.71 0.74
N ILE A 125 -3.31 -3.46 0.25
CA ILE A 125 -4.55 -2.65 0.21
C ILE A 125 -5.69 -3.45 -0.42
N SER A 126 -5.40 -4.12 -1.54
CA SER A 126 -6.38 -4.92 -2.28
C SER A 126 -6.99 -6.04 -1.43
N GLY A 127 -6.16 -6.89 -0.81
CA GLY A 127 -6.63 -8.07 -0.09
C GLY A 127 -7.41 -7.67 1.15
N MET A 128 -6.92 -6.69 1.92
CA MET A 128 -7.59 -6.28 3.16
C MET A 128 -8.89 -5.53 2.88
N SER A 129 -8.94 -4.66 1.87
CA SER A 129 -10.18 -3.99 1.47
C SER A 129 -11.21 -4.96 0.89
N LEU A 130 -10.78 -6.01 0.18
CA LEU A 130 -11.68 -7.05 -0.31
C LEU A 130 -12.31 -7.83 0.86
N VAL A 131 -11.51 -8.23 1.85
CA VAL A 131 -12.04 -8.87 3.06
C VAL A 131 -13.04 -7.93 3.76
N GLY A 132 -12.69 -6.65 3.94
CA GLY A 132 -13.58 -5.66 4.53
C GLY A 132 -14.86 -5.41 3.71
N SER A 133 -14.81 -5.57 2.39
CA SER A 133 -15.98 -5.37 1.52
C SER A 133 -17.08 -6.41 1.77
N ASN A 134 -16.71 -7.63 2.19
CA ASN A 134 -17.66 -8.67 2.60
C ASN A 134 -18.49 -8.26 3.84
N PHE A 135 -18.02 -7.25 4.58
CA PHE A 135 -18.66 -6.70 5.77
C PHE A 135 -19.09 -5.24 5.59
N GLY A 136 -19.08 -4.72 4.37
CA GLY A 136 -19.49 -3.34 4.07
C GLY A 136 -18.48 -2.25 4.46
N VAL A 137 -17.27 -2.61 4.92
CA VAL A 137 -16.25 -1.66 5.41
C VAL A 137 -15.03 -1.51 4.49
N GLY A 138 -15.07 -2.11 3.30
CA GLY A 138 -13.92 -2.21 2.39
C GLY A 138 -13.31 -0.86 1.99
N SER A 139 -14.12 0.18 1.79
CA SER A 139 -13.65 1.54 1.45
C SER A 139 -12.86 2.18 2.60
N ALA A 140 -13.33 2.06 3.84
CA ALA A 140 -12.63 2.55 5.02
C ALA A 140 -11.30 1.83 5.23
N VAL A 141 -11.28 0.51 5.05
CA VAL A 141 -10.04 -0.28 5.12
C VAL A 141 -9.05 0.12 4.02
N ALA A 142 -9.53 0.33 2.79
CA ALA A 142 -8.69 0.80 1.69
C ALA A 142 -8.06 2.17 2.00
N ALA A 143 -8.82 3.09 2.57
CA ALA A 143 -8.35 4.42 2.95
C ALA A 143 -7.24 4.35 4.01
N LEU A 144 -7.44 3.57 5.08
CA LEU A 144 -6.41 3.38 6.12
C LEU A 144 -5.12 2.79 5.55
N HIS A 145 -5.23 1.79 4.68
CA HIS A 145 -4.08 1.18 4.01
C HIS A 145 -3.38 2.14 3.05
N ALA A 146 -4.12 3.00 2.35
CA ALA A 146 -3.54 4.01 1.45
C ALA A 146 -2.73 5.06 2.24
N VAL A 147 -3.30 5.58 3.34
CA VAL A 147 -2.59 6.50 4.24
C VAL A 147 -1.33 5.83 4.78
N ARG A 148 -1.46 4.62 5.32
CA ARG A 148 -0.32 3.85 5.84
C ARG A 148 0.78 3.66 4.80
N LEU A 149 0.42 3.31 3.57
CA LEU A 149 1.39 3.10 2.50
C LEU A 149 2.14 4.40 2.21
N ILE A 150 1.43 5.53 2.03
CA ILE A 150 2.05 6.83 1.80
C ILE A 150 2.98 7.21 2.96
N THR A 151 2.51 7.07 4.21
CA THR A 151 3.31 7.39 5.40
C THR A 151 4.56 6.52 5.49
N VAL A 152 4.46 5.20 5.30
CA VAL A 152 5.61 4.30 5.36
C VAL A 152 6.63 4.65 4.27
N LEU A 153 6.19 4.91 3.04
CA LEU A 153 7.09 5.26 1.94
C LEU A 153 7.83 6.59 2.17
N LEU A 154 7.22 7.56 2.84
CA LEU A 154 7.86 8.83 3.15
C LEU A 154 8.76 8.75 4.40
N VAL A 155 8.30 8.07 5.44
CA VAL A 155 8.96 8.06 6.76
C VAL A 155 10.10 7.05 6.82
N LEU A 156 9.91 5.85 6.28
CA LEU A 156 10.89 4.76 6.43
C LEU A 156 12.27 5.12 5.87
N PRO A 157 12.41 5.69 4.66
CA PRO A 157 13.72 6.06 4.12
C PRO A 157 14.43 7.12 4.98
N VAL A 158 13.67 8.09 5.52
CA VAL A 158 14.20 9.13 6.42
C VAL A 158 14.71 8.51 7.71
N VAL A 159 13.92 7.62 8.31
CA VAL A 159 14.29 6.89 9.54
C VAL A 159 15.52 6.03 9.30
N VAL A 160 15.58 5.28 8.20
CA VAL A 160 16.75 4.46 7.85
C VAL A 160 18.00 5.31 7.71
N LYS A 161 17.93 6.44 6.99
CA LYS A 161 19.06 7.36 6.82
C LYS A 161 19.55 7.96 8.14
N LEU A 162 18.64 8.22 9.08
CA LEU A 162 18.96 8.80 10.38
C LEU A 162 19.56 7.76 11.34
N LEU A 163 19.02 6.53 11.34
CA LEU A 163 19.43 5.46 12.25
C LEU A 163 20.65 4.67 11.77
N LEU A 164 20.88 4.60 10.46
CA LEU A 164 22.03 3.94 9.84
C LEU A 164 22.95 4.97 9.16
N PRO A 165 23.67 5.82 9.92
CA PRO A 165 24.54 6.84 9.35
C PRO A 165 25.67 6.23 8.51
N ARG A 166 25.61 6.43 7.18
CA ARG A 166 26.70 6.38 6.18
C ARG A 166 27.80 5.30 6.37
N GLY A 167 27.41 4.06 6.66
CA GLY A 167 28.36 2.92 6.76
C GLY A 167 28.12 1.78 5.76
N LEU A 168 27.11 1.91 4.90
CA LEU A 168 26.71 0.87 3.93
C LEU A 168 26.46 1.54 2.57
N ASP A 169 27.51 2.11 1.98
CA ASP A 169 27.51 2.29 0.53
C ASP A 169 27.53 0.88 -0.08
N PRO A 170 26.62 0.53 -1.00
CA PRO A 170 26.76 -0.69 -1.77
C PRO A 170 27.99 -0.53 -2.68
N SER A 171 29.11 -1.14 -2.27
CA SER A 171 30.29 -1.36 -3.10
C SER A 171 29.98 -2.29 -4.26
#